data_AF-A0A6P1DP68-F1
#
_entry.id   AF-A0A6P1DP68-F1
#
_cell.length_a   1.000
_cell.length_b   1.000
_cell.length_c   1.000
_cell.angle_alpha   90.00
_cell.angle_beta   90.00
_cell.angle_gamma   90.00
#
_symmetry.space_group_name_H-M   'P 1'
#
loop_
_entity.id
_entity.type
_entity.pdbx_description
1 polymer ?
#
loop_
_entity_poly.entity_id
_entity_poly.type
_entity_poly.pdbx_seq_one_letter_code
_entity_poly.pdbx_strand_id
1 'polypeptide(L)'
;MKSVFISSKKHKLSLLISSKEVSSLSDFLEIAMNDKVLILNTNLGIEIYYQSDIDYTNLITHSFLLISSKGRNEATEYRIAPFSTFPELKNGMQQMLERLNSMPLAFSCYSKSIIHQLNKNYEKNNQLIASLFSVWKQILMLQNLNEQSNFKLKKFEKTLEDFGEKSNVNTILKQLIANATNTMRQN
;
A
#
# COMPACT_ATOMS: atom_id res chain seq x y z
N MET A 1 5.43 -4.87 -10.69
CA MET A 1 4.58 -3.97 -9.91
C MET A 1 5.06 -2.56 -10.14
N LYS A 2 4.13 -1.67 -10.47
CA LYS A 2 4.35 -0.23 -10.63
C LYS A 2 3.59 0.49 -9.53
N SER A 3 3.99 1.71 -9.21
CA SER A 3 3.24 2.52 -8.26
C SER A 3 3.35 4.03 -8.51
N VAL A 4 2.41 4.78 -7.93
CA VAL A 4 2.45 6.23 -7.88
C VAL A 4 2.23 6.65 -6.43
N PHE A 5 3.21 7.34 -5.86
CA PHE A 5 3.11 7.89 -4.50
C PHE A 5 2.78 9.37 -4.60
N ILE A 6 1.77 9.79 -3.85
CA ILE A 6 1.28 11.17 -3.84
C ILE A 6 1.30 11.66 -2.40
N SER A 7 2.04 12.72 -2.13
CA SER A 7 2.16 13.31 -0.79
C SER A 7 1.97 14.83 -0.84
N SER A 8 1.57 15.44 0.27
CA SER A 8 1.48 16.91 0.35
C SER A 8 2.87 17.54 0.50
N LYS A 9 3.10 18.67 -0.16
CA LYS A 9 4.27 19.53 0.10
C LYS A 9 4.16 20.24 1.44
N LYS A 10 2.95 20.64 1.82
CA LYS A 10 2.62 21.24 3.12
C LYS A 10 2.65 20.11 4.15
N HIS A 11 3.59 20.13 5.10
CA HIS A 11 3.84 19.06 6.06
C HIS A 11 2.67 18.89 7.05
N LYS A 12 1.55 18.35 6.59
CA LYS A 12 0.35 18.07 7.38
C LYS A 12 0.15 16.56 7.44
N LEU A 13 0.20 16.01 8.65
CA LEU A 13 -0.07 14.60 8.92
C LEU A 13 -1.58 14.33 8.89
N SER A 14 -2.21 14.48 7.73
CA SER A 14 -3.62 14.20 7.51
C SER A 14 -3.82 13.49 6.18
N LEU A 15 -4.93 12.77 6.04
CA LEU A 15 -5.30 12.14 4.77
C LEU A 15 -5.44 13.20 3.67
N LEU A 16 -4.98 12.88 2.46
CA LEU A 16 -5.10 13.79 1.31
C LEU A 16 -6.53 13.84 0.76
N ILE A 17 -7.23 12.71 0.80
CA ILE A 17 -8.62 12.56 0.41
C ILE A 17 -9.35 11.67 1.43
N SER A 18 -10.66 11.81 1.51
CA SER A 18 -11.54 11.02 2.36
C SER A 18 -11.61 9.55 1.93
N SER A 19 -12.07 8.67 2.83
CA SER A 19 -12.29 7.26 2.51
C SER A 19 -13.28 7.03 1.37
N LYS A 20 -14.31 7.87 1.25
CA LYS A 20 -15.28 7.83 0.16
C LYS A 20 -14.63 8.15 -1.19
N GLU A 21 -13.77 9.16 -1.20
CA GLU A 21 -13.01 9.54 -2.40
C GLU A 21 -12.00 8.48 -2.82
N VAL A 22 -11.37 7.78 -1.85
CA VAL A 22 -10.53 6.60 -2.15
C VAL A 22 -11.35 5.51 -2.85
N SER A 23 -12.56 5.21 -2.36
CA SER A 23 -13.44 4.22 -3.00
C SER A 23 -13.78 4.62 -4.43
N SER A 24 -14.21 5.88 -4.65
CA SER A 24 -14.50 6.37 -6.01
C SER A 24 -13.28 6.33 -6.93
N LEU A 25 -12.09 6.66 -6.42
CA LEU A 25 -10.84 6.58 -7.18
C LEU A 25 -10.51 5.12 -7.52
N SER A 26 -10.64 4.20 -6.56
CA SER A 26 -10.37 2.78 -6.76
C SER A 26 -11.27 2.19 -7.84
N ASP A 27 -12.57 2.44 -7.76
CA ASP A 27 -13.54 1.89 -8.71
C ASP A 27 -13.28 2.45 -10.12
N PHE A 28 -13.02 3.75 -10.23
CA PHE A 28 -12.67 4.38 -11.50
C PHE A 28 -11.40 3.79 -12.12
N LEU A 29 -10.32 3.67 -11.35
CA LEU A 29 -9.04 3.18 -11.86
C LEU A 29 -9.14 1.71 -12.27
N GLU A 30 -9.83 0.88 -11.49
CA GLU A 30 -10.02 -0.54 -11.85
C GLU A 30 -10.80 -0.70 -13.16
N ILE A 31 -11.84 0.11 -13.37
CA ILE A 31 -12.60 0.11 -14.62
C ILE A 31 -11.73 0.62 -15.79
N ALA A 32 -11.02 1.74 -15.59
CA ALA A 32 -10.26 2.39 -16.65
C ALA A 32 -9.00 1.60 -17.06
N MET A 33 -8.36 0.92 -16.11
CA MET A 33 -7.16 0.11 -16.35
C MET A 33 -7.50 -1.33 -16.71
N ASN A 34 -8.74 -1.78 -16.44
CA ASN A 34 -9.17 -3.17 -16.51
C ASN A 34 -8.24 -4.12 -15.71
N ASP A 35 -7.73 -3.62 -14.59
CA ASP A 35 -6.72 -4.26 -13.75
C ASP A 35 -7.04 -3.99 -12.27
N LYS A 36 -6.56 -4.86 -11.37
CA LYS A 36 -6.68 -4.61 -9.93
C LYS A 36 -5.76 -3.46 -9.51
N VAL A 37 -6.29 -2.60 -8.63
CA VAL A 37 -5.54 -1.48 -8.05
C VAL A 37 -5.59 -1.55 -6.54
N LEU A 38 -4.45 -1.38 -5.88
CA LEU A 38 -4.36 -1.26 -4.43
C LEU A 38 -4.06 0.20 -4.08
N ILE A 39 -4.96 0.83 -3.32
CA ILE A 39 -4.77 2.20 -2.82
C ILE A 39 -4.58 2.15 -1.31
N LEU A 40 -3.39 2.55 -0.84
CA LEU A 40 -3.09 2.75 0.58
C LEU A 40 -3.18 4.24 0.90
N ASN A 41 -4.28 4.65 1.55
CA ASN A 41 -4.46 6.03 2.00
C ASN A 41 -3.94 6.19 3.43
N THR A 42 -2.80 6.85 3.58
CA THR A 42 -2.12 7.06 4.86
C THR A 42 -2.04 8.54 5.23
N ASN A 43 -1.66 8.82 6.47
CA ASN A 43 -1.42 10.18 6.95
C ASN A 43 -0.17 10.85 6.34
N LEU A 44 0.62 10.13 5.53
CA LEU A 44 1.77 10.66 4.80
C LEU A 44 1.46 10.94 3.34
N GLY A 45 0.37 10.38 2.82
CA GLY A 45 0.05 10.41 1.41
C GLY A 45 -0.75 9.20 0.97
N ILE A 46 -0.93 9.11 -0.34
CA ILE A 46 -1.58 8.00 -1.01
C ILE A 46 -0.53 7.23 -1.80
N GLU A 47 -0.52 5.91 -1.62
CA GLU A 47 0.29 5.00 -2.42
C GLU A 47 -0.64 4.15 -3.27
N ILE A 48 -0.47 4.22 -4.59
CA ILE A 48 -1.32 3.51 -5.56
C ILE A 48 -0.44 2.47 -6.25
N TYR A 49 -0.77 1.20 -6.09
CA TYR A 49 -0.04 0.06 -6.66
C TYR A 49 -0.87 -0.67 -7.69
N TYR A 50 -0.22 -1.08 -8.78
CA TYR A 50 -0.85 -1.84 -9.84
C TYR A 50 0.16 -2.75 -10.54
N GLN A 51 -0.34 -3.77 -11.23
CA GLN A 51 0.46 -4.71 -12.01
C GLN A 51 -0.03 -4.67 -13.45
N SER A 52 0.69 -3.96 -14.31
CA SER A 52 0.35 -3.85 -15.73
C SER A 52 1.61 -3.52 -16.54
N ASP A 53 1.62 -3.89 -17.82
CA ASP A 53 2.69 -3.54 -18.75
C ASP A 53 2.57 -2.09 -19.23
N ILE A 54 1.36 -1.54 -19.18
CA ILE A 54 1.06 -0.14 -19.51
C ILE A 54 1.48 0.77 -18.35
N ASP A 55 1.98 1.97 -18.66
CA ASP A 55 2.22 3.02 -17.66
C ASP A 55 0.97 3.88 -17.49
N TYR A 56 0.34 3.78 -16.31
CA TYR A 56 -0.87 4.51 -15.97
C TYR A 56 -0.59 5.74 -15.10
N THR A 57 0.65 6.19 -14.98
CA THR A 57 1.06 7.32 -14.14
C THR A 57 0.22 8.57 -14.38
N ASN A 58 0.01 8.94 -15.65
CA ASN A 58 -0.78 10.12 -16.01
C ASN A 58 -2.26 9.95 -15.66
N LEU A 59 -2.84 8.78 -15.95
CA LEU A 59 -4.23 8.48 -15.59
C LEU A 59 -4.45 8.58 -14.08
N ILE A 60 -3.59 7.92 -13.30
CA ILE A 60 -3.64 7.92 -11.84
C ILE A 60 -3.51 9.35 -11.30
N THR A 61 -2.50 10.09 -11.78
CA THR A 61 -2.22 11.46 -11.35
C THR A 61 -3.37 12.40 -11.65
N HIS A 62 -3.87 12.43 -12.89
CA HIS A 62 -4.97 13.31 -13.26
C HIS A 62 -6.28 12.94 -12.55
N SER A 63 -6.53 11.66 -12.33
CA SER A 63 -7.73 11.20 -11.59
C SER A 63 -7.68 11.64 -10.12
N PHE A 64 -6.52 11.50 -9.48
CA PHE A 64 -6.30 12.01 -8.13
C PHE A 64 -6.48 13.54 -8.07
N LEU A 65 -5.88 14.28 -9.00
CA LEU A 65 -5.97 15.74 -9.05
C LEU A 65 -7.42 16.21 -9.28
N LEU A 66 -8.18 15.51 -10.13
CA LEU A 66 -9.60 15.78 -10.35
C LEU A 66 -10.41 15.61 -9.07
N ILE A 67 -10.20 14.51 -8.33
CA ILE A 67 -10.88 14.27 -7.05
C ILE A 67 -10.49 15.32 -6.02
N SER A 68 -9.20 15.62 -5.87
CA SER A 68 -8.69 16.55 -4.86
C SER A 68 -8.99 18.03 -5.14
N SER A 69 -9.25 18.40 -6.39
CA SER A 69 -9.62 19.76 -6.79
C SER A 69 -10.89 20.29 -6.10
N LYS A 70 -11.78 19.39 -5.66
CA LYS A 70 -12.98 19.74 -4.89
C LYS A 70 -12.66 20.49 -3.59
N GLY A 71 -11.44 20.32 -3.06
CA GLY A 71 -10.96 20.96 -1.84
C GLY A 71 -10.21 22.29 -2.02
N ARG A 72 -10.19 22.88 -3.23
CA ARG A 72 -9.33 24.05 -3.60
C ARG A 72 -7.81 23.79 -3.51
N ASN A 73 -7.38 22.54 -3.55
CA ASN A 73 -5.96 22.23 -3.58
C ASN A 73 -5.44 22.34 -5.02
N GLU A 74 -4.36 23.10 -5.22
CA GLU A 74 -3.70 23.18 -6.52
C GLU A 74 -2.79 21.97 -6.76
N ALA A 75 -2.58 21.60 -8.03
CA ALA A 75 -1.65 20.53 -8.39
C ALA A 75 -0.22 20.79 -7.87
N THR A 76 0.15 22.07 -7.76
CA THR A 76 1.43 22.54 -7.23
C THR A 76 1.64 22.15 -5.76
N GLU A 77 0.59 21.78 -5.01
CA GLU A 77 0.67 21.42 -3.60
C GLU A 77 1.11 19.98 -3.34
N TYR A 78 1.13 19.13 -4.38
CA TYR A 78 1.45 17.72 -4.26
C TYR A 78 2.85 17.38 -4.78
N ARG A 79 3.52 16.44 -4.13
CA ARG A 79 4.67 15.70 -4.69
C ARG A 79 4.14 14.39 -5.23
N ILE A 80 4.38 14.15 -6.51
CA ILE A 80 4.02 12.91 -7.21
C ILE A 80 5.31 12.20 -7.56
N ALA A 81 5.46 10.97 -7.11
CA ALA A 81 6.62 10.12 -7.36
C ALA A 81 6.15 8.82 -8.01
N PRO A 82 6.27 8.69 -9.34
CA PRO A 82 6.00 7.44 -10.03
C PRO A 82 7.20 6.48 -9.89
N PHE A 83 6.88 5.19 -9.84
CA PHE A 83 7.85 4.10 -9.85
C PHE A 83 7.41 3.08 -10.90
N SER A 84 8.07 3.12 -12.05
CA SER A 84 7.70 2.34 -13.22
C SER A 84 8.39 0.97 -13.27
N THR A 85 9.43 0.78 -12.45
CA THR A 85 10.16 -0.48 -12.33
C THR A 85 10.27 -0.96 -10.88
N PHE A 86 10.49 -2.27 -10.71
CA PHE A 86 10.70 -2.86 -9.39
C PHE A 86 11.92 -2.25 -8.65
N PRO A 87 13.10 -2.04 -9.29
CA PRO A 87 14.23 -1.38 -8.63
C PRO A 87 13.93 0.05 -8.17
N GLU A 88 13.24 0.84 -9.00
CA GLU A 88 12.82 2.19 -8.63
C GLU A 88 11.92 2.17 -7.39
N LEU A 89 10.90 1.30 -7.38
CA LEU A 89 9.99 1.15 -6.26
C LEU A 89 10.72 0.76 -4.98
N LYS A 90 11.59 -0.25 -5.06
CA LYS A 90 12.37 -0.72 -3.92
C LYS A 90 13.23 0.40 -3.33
N ASN A 91 13.95 1.15 -4.17
CA ASN A 91 14.80 2.26 -3.74
C ASN A 91 13.97 3.39 -3.12
N GLY A 92 12.85 3.76 -3.75
CA GLY A 92 11.96 4.80 -3.22
C GLY A 92 11.35 4.42 -1.87
N MET A 93 10.87 3.18 -1.73
CA MET A 93 10.35 2.67 -0.46
C MET A 93 11.42 2.57 0.62
N GLN A 94 12.64 2.17 0.27
CA GLN A 94 13.76 2.13 1.21
C GLN A 94 14.05 3.54 1.76
N GLN A 95 14.20 4.53 0.89
CA GLN A 95 14.44 5.92 1.31
C GLN A 95 13.29 6.46 2.18
N MET A 96 12.04 6.11 1.85
CA MET A 96 10.88 6.48 2.66
C MET A 96 10.95 5.86 4.06
N LEU A 97 11.27 4.57 4.17
CA LEU A 97 11.39 3.87 5.45
C LEU A 97 12.56 4.38 6.28
N GLU A 98 13.71 4.67 5.67
CA GLU A 98 14.87 5.28 6.34
C GLU A 98 14.52 6.66 6.89
N ARG A 99 13.83 7.49 6.09
CA ARG A 99 13.33 8.78 6.55
C ARG A 99 12.35 8.61 7.71
N LEU A 100 11.41 7.68 7.62
CA LEU A 100 10.46 7.43 8.70
C LEU A 100 11.13 6.91 9.98
N ASN A 101 12.19 6.13 9.86
CA ASN A 101 12.95 5.64 11.01
C ASN A 101 13.54 6.80 11.84
N SER A 102 13.93 7.91 11.18
CA SER A 102 14.36 9.15 11.84
C SER A 102 13.22 9.95 12.49
N MET A 103 11.95 9.59 12.23
CA MET A 103 10.74 10.29 12.68
C MET A 103 9.81 9.34 13.46
N PRO A 104 10.11 9.03 14.72
CA PRO A 104 9.49 7.91 15.44
C PRO A 104 7.96 7.99 15.56
N LEU A 105 7.38 9.18 15.73
CA LEU A 105 5.93 9.37 15.82
C LEU A 105 5.26 9.18 14.46
N ALA A 106 5.81 9.77 13.41
CA ALA A 106 5.30 9.63 12.04
C ALA A 106 5.33 8.17 11.60
N PHE A 107 6.41 7.44 11.93
CA PHE A 107 6.52 6.03 11.60
C PHE A 107 5.45 5.19 12.31
N SER A 108 5.18 5.44 13.59
CA SER A 108 4.11 4.74 14.33
C SER A 108 2.73 4.94 13.71
N CYS A 109 2.40 6.18 13.32
CA CYS A 109 1.15 6.49 12.64
C CYS A 109 1.05 5.81 11.27
N TYR A 110 2.13 5.87 10.50
CA TYR A 110 2.23 5.23 9.20
C TYR A 110 2.05 3.71 9.30
N SER A 111 2.80 3.03 10.18
CA SER A 111 2.69 1.57 10.36
C SER A 111 1.27 1.15 10.73
N LYS A 112 0.61 1.87 11.66
CA LYS A 112 -0.79 1.59 12.02
C LYS A 112 -1.73 1.78 10.83
N SER A 113 -1.55 2.87 10.08
CA SER A 113 -2.37 3.19 8.92
C SER A 113 -2.21 2.15 7.81
N ILE A 114 -0.98 1.75 7.48
CA ILE A 114 -0.69 0.71 6.50
C ILE A 114 -1.36 -0.60 6.89
N ILE A 115 -1.18 -1.08 8.12
CA ILE A 115 -1.78 -2.35 8.57
C ILE A 115 -3.31 -2.29 8.50
N HIS A 116 -3.92 -1.18 8.87
CA HIS A 116 -5.35 -0.99 8.71
C HIS A 116 -5.78 -1.07 7.24
N GLN A 117 -5.08 -0.38 6.34
CA GLN A 117 -5.37 -0.39 4.90
C GLN A 117 -5.16 -1.78 4.28
N LEU A 118 -4.12 -2.50 4.68
CA LEU A 118 -3.85 -3.87 4.21
C LEU A 118 -4.96 -4.84 4.63
N ASN A 119 -5.40 -4.79 5.89
CA ASN A 119 -6.51 -5.61 6.36
C ASN A 119 -7.81 -5.32 5.58
N LYS A 120 -8.09 -4.04 5.33
CA LYS A 120 -9.29 -3.62 4.60
C LYS A 120 -9.31 -4.11 3.14
N ASN A 121 -8.14 -4.13 2.49
CA ASN A 121 -8.03 -4.45 1.05
C ASN A 121 -7.57 -5.90 0.78
N TYR A 122 -7.35 -6.72 1.81
CA TYR A 122 -6.72 -8.04 1.66
C TYR A 122 -7.44 -8.96 0.67
N GLU A 123 -8.75 -9.14 0.83
CA GLU A 123 -9.54 -10.06 -0.01
C GLU A 123 -9.55 -9.62 -1.48
N LYS A 124 -9.58 -8.31 -1.74
CA LYS A 124 -9.65 -7.76 -3.09
C LYS A 124 -8.29 -7.80 -3.79
N ASN A 125 -7.21 -7.50 -3.05
CA ASN A 125 -5.88 -7.20 -3.60
C ASN A 125 -4.78 -8.13 -3.07
N ASN A 126 -5.10 -9.35 -2.64
CA ASN A 126 -4.14 -10.31 -2.05
C ASN A 126 -2.82 -10.47 -2.84
N GLN A 127 -2.87 -10.55 -4.17
CA GLN A 127 -1.68 -10.70 -5.03
C GLN A 127 -0.78 -9.44 -5.02
N LEU A 128 -1.38 -8.25 -5.09
CA LEU A 128 -0.63 -6.98 -4.98
C LEU A 128 -0.04 -6.82 -3.58
N ILE A 129 -0.79 -7.20 -2.55
CA ILE A 129 -0.34 -7.15 -1.16
C ILE A 129 0.83 -8.12 -0.93
N ALA A 130 0.75 -9.35 -1.46
CA ALA A 130 1.86 -10.31 -1.39
C ALA A 130 3.12 -9.79 -2.11
N SER A 131 2.94 -9.15 -3.27
CA SER A 131 4.03 -8.52 -4.00
C SER A 131 4.66 -7.38 -3.18
N LEU A 132 3.84 -6.55 -2.54
CA LEU A 132 4.28 -5.47 -1.67
C LEU A 132 5.05 -5.99 -0.44
N PHE A 133 4.59 -7.06 0.19
CA PHE A 133 5.32 -7.73 1.28
C PHE A 133 6.69 -8.23 0.84
N SER A 134 6.81 -8.77 -0.38
CA SER A 134 8.11 -9.17 -0.93
C SER A 134 9.07 -7.97 -1.04
N VAL A 135 8.59 -6.80 -1.45
CA VAL A 135 9.40 -5.57 -1.46
C VAL A 135 9.86 -5.19 -0.06
N TRP A 136 8.93 -5.12 0.90
CA TRP A 136 9.26 -4.76 2.28
C TRP A 136 10.26 -5.74 2.91
N LYS A 137 10.07 -7.05 2.72
CA LYS A 137 10.97 -8.08 3.23
C LYS A 137 12.39 -7.90 2.68
N GLN A 138 12.52 -7.63 1.38
CA GLN A 138 13.84 -7.38 0.79
C GLN A 138 14.52 -6.12 1.36
N ILE A 139 13.76 -5.06 1.62
CA ILE A 139 14.30 -3.83 2.23
C ILE A 139 14.73 -4.11 3.67
N LEU A 140 13.90 -4.77 4.47
CA LEU A 140 14.18 -5.07 5.87
C LEU A 140 15.37 -6.02 6.02
N MET A 141 15.50 -7.03 5.15
CA MET A 141 16.67 -7.90 5.12
C MET A 141 17.96 -7.11 4.86
N LEU A 142 17.96 -6.16 3.92
CA LEU A 142 19.12 -5.30 3.66
C LEU A 142 19.45 -4.37 4.83
N GLN A 143 18.43 -3.83 5.51
CA GLN A 143 18.64 -2.95 6.67
C GLN A 143 19.11 -3.70 7.92
N ASN A 144 18.65 -4.94 8.12
CA ASN A 144 19.10 -5.79 9.23
C ASN A 144 20.57 -6.21 9.06
N LEU A 145 21.07 -6.35 7.82
CA LEU A 145 22.48 -6.63 7.53
C LEU A 145 23.43 -5.46 7.87
N ASN A 146 22.91 -4.22 7.96
CA ASN A 146 23.70 -3.02 8.25
C ASN A 146 23.69 -2.61 9.74
N GLU A 147 23.23 -3.48 10.65
CA GLU A 147 23.14 -3.29 12.11
C GLU A 147 22.39 -2.03 12.62
N GLN A 148 21.83 -1.18 11.75
CA GLN A 148 21.06 0.02 12.09
C GLN A 148 19.56 -0.24 12.34
N SER A 149 19.19 -1.48 12.67
CA SER A 149 17.79 -1.86 12.91
C SER A 149 17.28 -1.31 14.24
N ASN A 150 16.71 -0.09 14.20
CA ASN A 150 16.03 0.49 15.35
C ASN A 150 14.81 -0.38 15.74
N PHE A 151 14.48 -0.43 17.03
CA PHE A 151 13.34 -1.15 17.62
C PHE A 151 12.02 -1.00 16.84
N LYS A 152 11.78 0.15 16.20
CA LYS A 152 10.57 0.39 15.40
C LYS A 152 10.53 -0.35 14.07
N LEU A 153 11.67 -0.50 13.39
CA LEU A 153 11.78 -1.31 12.18
C LEU A 153 11.51 -2.78 12.52
N LYS A 154 12.10 -3.30 13.60
CA LYS A 154 11.82 -4.66 14.10
C LYS A 154 10.35 -4.85 14.49
N LYS A 155 9.72 -3.84 15.10
CA LYS A 155 8.29 -3.87 15.40
C LYS A 155 7.44 -3.88 14.13
N PHE A 156 7.82 -3.10 13.12
CA PHE A 156 7.15 -3.09 11.82
C PHE A 156 7.30 -4.44 11.14
N GLU A 157 8.51 -4.98 11.06
CA GLU A 157 8.82 -6.33 10.56
C GLU A 157 7.94 -7.39 11.21
N LYS A 158 7.93 -7.45 12.55
CA LYS A 158 7.06 -8.36 13.30
C LYS A 158 5.57 -8.16 13.00
N THR A 159 5.13 -6.92 12.81
CA THR A 159 3.73 -6.63 12.45
C THR A 159 3.39 -7.13 11.04
N LEU A 160 4.34 -7.07 10.10
CA LEU A 160 4.18 -7.64 8.77
C LEU A 160 4.18 -9.18 8.81
N GLU A 161 5.03 -9.80 9.63
CA GLU A 161 5.05 -11.25 9.86
C GLU A 161 3.73 -11.73 10.47
N ASP A 162 3.29 -11.11 11.57
CA ASP A 162 2.01 -11.42 12.23
C ASP A 162 0.82 -11.27 11.26
N PHE A 163 0.86 -10.29 10.35
CA PHE A 163 -0.15 -10.13 9.30
C PHE A 163 -0.09 -11.28 8.30
N GLY A 164 1.12 -11.61 7.80
CA GLY A 164 1.35 -12.71 6.86
C GLY A 164 0.82 -14.05 7.41
N GLU A 165 1.15 -14.38 8.66
CA GLU A 165 0.68 -15.59 9.33
C GLU A 165 -0.84 -15.62 9.48
N LYS A 166 -1.46 -14.55 9.99
CA LYS A 166 -2.92 -14.46 10.12
C LYS A 166 -3.63 -14.60 8.78
N SER A 167 -3.07 -14.01 7.74
CA SER A 167 -3.64 -14.05 6.40
C SER A 167 -3.57 -15.45 5.78
N ASN A 168 -2.48 -16.18 6.01
CA ASN A 168 -2.35 -17.59 5.62
C ASN A 168 -3.31 -18.49 6.40
N VAL A 169 -3.40 -18.32 7.73
CA VAL A 169 -4.31 -19.09 8.58
C VAL A 169 -5.77 -18.89 8.14
N ASN A 170 -6.16 -17.66 7.83
CA ASN A 170 -7.52 -17.36 7.35
C ASN A 170 -7.78 -18.00 5.97
N THR A 171 -6.77 -18.04 5.10
CA THR A 171 -6.85 -18.70 3.79
C THR A 171 -7.02 -20.22 3.93
N ILE A 172 -6.25 -20.86 4.83
CA ILE A 172 -6.33 -22.30 5.12
C ILE A 172 -7.69 -22.64 5.74
N LEU A 173 -8.15 -21.86 6.72
CA LEU A 173 -9.48 -22.04 7.32
C LEU A 173 -10.60 -21.93 6.28
N LYS A 174 -10.54 -20.94 5.37
CA LYS A 174 -11.50 -20.80 4.27
C LYS A 174 -11.47 -22.00 3.33
N GLN A 175 -10.29 -22.51 2.98
CA GLN A 175 -10.15 -23.72 2.16
C GLN A 175 -10.71 -24.96 2.87
N LEU A 176 -10.43 -25.13 4.16
CA LEU A 176 -10.96 -26.24 4.95
C LEU A 176 -12.49 -26.20 5.03
N ILE A 177 -13.08 -25.02 5.25
CA ILE A 177 -14.54 -24.83 5.26
C ILE A 177 -15.14 -25.10 3.88
N ALA A 178 -14.54 -24.58 2.81
CA ALA A 178 -15.00 -24.80 1.44
C ALA A 178 -14.93 -26.28 1.03
N ASN A 179 -13.86 -26.98 1.42
CA ASN A 179 -13.72 -28.41 1.17
C ASN A 179 -14.80 -29.19 1.94
N ALA A 180 -14.96 -28.95 3.24
CA ALA A 180 -15.96 -29.64 4.06
C ALA A 180 -17.39 -29.43 3.54
N THR A 181 -17.73 -28.21 3.09
CA THR A 181 -19.06 -27.92 2.52
C THR A 181 -19.27 -28.51 1.13
N ASN A 182 -18.22 -28.68 0.32
CA ASN A 182 -18.32 -29.39 -0.95
C ASN A 182 -18.49 -30.90 -0.76
N THR A 183 -17.83 -31.51 0.23
CA THR A 183 -18.01 -32.93 0.55
C THR A 183 -19.42 -33.22 1.07
N MET A 184 -20.03 -32.29 1.81
CA MET A 184 -21.42 -32.41 2.28
C MET A 184 -22.47 -32.25 1.17
N ARG A 185 -22.13 -31.65 0.02
CA ARG A 185 -23.03 -31.49 -1.13
C ARG A 185 -22.97 -32.66 -2.13
N GLN A 186 -21.99 -33.54 -1.99
CA GLN A 186 -21.80 -34.71 -2.86
C GLN A 186 -22.30 -36.03 -2.23
N ASN A 187 -22.80 -35.96 -0.99
CA ASN A 187 -23.54 -37.03 -0.30
C ASN A 187 -25.02 -36.66 -0.22
#